data_AF-A0A961WUY3-F1
#
_entry.id   AF-A0A961WUY3-F1
#
_cell.length_a   1.000
_cell.length_b   1.000
_cell.length_c   1.000
_cell.angle_alpha   90.00
_cell.angle_beta   90.00
_cell.angle_gamma   90.00
#
_symmetry.space_group_name_H-M   'P 1'
#
loop_
_entity.id
_entity.type
_entity.pdbx_description
1 polymer ?
#
loop_
_entity_poly.entity_id
_entity_poly.type
_entity_poly.pdbx_seq_one_letter_code
_entity_poly.pdbx_strand_id
1 'polypeptide(L)' 'EALAKKGGRLNKAPFVSPVADFYLTNPVARASAVMAECSALARNGFRQAAE' A
#
# COMPACT_ATOMS: atom_id res chain seq x y z
N GLU A 1 -9.81 -8.82 27.63
CA GLU A 1 -8.76 -8.16 28.46
C GLU A 1 -7.35 -8.75 28.31
N ALA A 2 -7.17 -10.05 28.07
CA ALA A 2 -5.83 -10.68 28.08
C ALA A 2 -4.84 -10.15 27.01
N LEU A 3 -5.31 -9.72 25.84
CA LEU A 3 -4.44 -9.29 24.75
C LEU A 3 -3.80 -7.90 25.01
N ALA A 4 -4.54 -6.98 25.62
CA ALA A 4 -4.05 -5.62 25.90
C ALA A 4 -2.92 -5.59 26.95
N LYS A 5 -2.82 -6.60 27.83
CA LYS A 5 -1.76 -6.74 28.83
C LYS A 5 -0.49 -7.40 28.31
N LYS A 6 -0.52 -8.04 27.13
CA LYS A 6 0.67 -8.64 26.50
C LYS A 6 1.38 -7.57 25.67
N GLY A 7 2.31 -6.84 26.30
CA GLY A 7 3.22 -5.93 25.61
C GLY A 7 4.44 -6.64 24.99
N GLY A 8 5.02 -6.04 23.96
CA GLY A 8 6.28 -6.46 23.34
C GLY A 8 7.15 -5.24 23.00
N ARG A 9 8.47 -5.41 22.89
CA ARG A 9 9.38 -4.31 22.52
C ARG A 9 9.14 -3.92 21.05
N LEU A 10 8.79 -2.66 20.81
CA LEU A 10 8.74 -2.08 19.47
C LEU A 10 10.16 -1.94 18.92
N ASN A 11 10.34 -2.22 17.63
CA ASN A 11 11.59 -1.94 16.93
C ASN A 11 11.71 -0.42 16.69
N LYS A 12 12.95 0.07 16.48
CA LYS A 12 13.26 1.47 16.15
C LYS A 12 12.84 1.91 14.74
N ALA A 13 12.25 1.01 13.95
CA ALA A 13 11.80 1.32 12.60
C ALA A 13 10.60 2.29 12.63
N PRO A 14 10.51 3.24 11.67
CA PRO A 14 9.33 4.08 11.55
C PRO A 14 8.10 3.26 11.15
N PHE A 15 6.91 3.75 11.49
CA PHE A 15 5.68 3.22 10.92
C PHE A 15 5.62 3.55 9.42
N VAL A 16 5.38 2.51 8.62
CA VAL A 16 5.21 2.63 7.16
C VAL A 16 3.84 2.09 6.78
N SER A 17 3.31 2.55 5.64
CA SER A 17 2.10 1.95 5.07
C SER A 17 2.33 0.46 4.81
N PRO A 18 1.45 -0.44 5.27
CA PRO A 18 1.53 -1.87 4.92
C PRO A 18 1.15 -2.13 3.46
N VAL A 19 0.50 -1.17 2.79
CA VAL A 19 0.13 -1.25 1.37
C VAL A 19 1.16 -0.48 0.54
N ALA A 20 1.97 -1.22 -0.22
CA ALA A 20 2.99 -0.67 -1.10
C ALA A 20 2.42 -0.18 -2.45
N ASP A 21 1.37 -0.83 -2.95
CA ASP A 21 0.69 -0.48 -4.19
C ASP A 21 -0.82 -0.68 -4.02
N PHE A 22 -1.56 0.41 -4.10
CA PHE A 22 -3.02 0.39 -3.97
C PHE A 22 -3.70 -0.42 -5.09
N TYR A 23 -3.14 -0.40 -6.30
CA TYR A 23 -3.73 -1.08 -7.46
C TYR A 23 -3.41 -2.58 -7.49
N LEU A 24 -2.52 -3.08 -6.62
CA LEU A 24 -2.11 -4.49 -6.59
C LEU A 24 -2.25 -5.15 -5.19
N THR A 25 -3.30 -4.80 -4.46
CA THR A 25 -3.53 -5.22 -3.07
C THR A 25 -3.97 -6.67 -2.88
N ASN A 26 -4.65 -7.24 -3.88
CA ASN A 26 -5.28 -8.57 -3.79
C ASN A 26 -5.06 -9.38 -5.09
N PRO A 27 -5.33 -10.70 -5.10
CA PRO A 27 -5.06 -11.55 -6.26
C PRO A 27 -5.82 -11.14 -7.53
N VAL A 28 -7.07 -10.69 -7.39
CA VAL A 28 -7.89 -10.24 -8.53
C VAL A 28 -7.29 -9.00 -9.16
N ALA A 29 -6.92 -8.02 -8.34
CA ALA A 29 -6.29 -6.79 -8.81
C ALA A 29 -4.92 -7.06 -9.47
N ARG A 30 -4.13 -7.99 -8.93
CA ARG A 30 -2.83 -8.40 -9.50
C ARG A 30 -2.95 -9.11 -10.85
N ALA A 31 -4.04 -9.84 -11.07
CA ALA A 31 -4.32 -10.49 -12.34
C ALA A 31 -4.89 -9.52 -13.41
N SER A 32 -5.32 -8.33 -13.02
CA SER A 32 -5.93 -7.35 -13.93
C SER A 32 -4.87 -6.55 -14.70
N ALA A 33 -4.92 -6.61 -16.03
CA ALA A 33 -4.08 -5.79 -16.90
C ALA A 33 -4.34 -4.28 -16.69
N VAL A 34 -5.61 -3.90 -16.51
CA VAL A 34 -6.00 -2.50 -16.26
C VAL A 34 -5.38 -1.97 -14.97
N MET A 35 -5.35 -2.78 -13.92
CA MET A 35 -4.73 -2.36 -12.65
C MET A 35 -3.21 -2.26 -12.76
N ALA A 36 -2.57 -3.09 -13.59
CA ALA A 36 -1.14 -2.94 -13.88
C ALA A 36 -0.85 -1.61 -14.60
N GLU A 37 -1.69 -1.20 -15.56
CA GLU A 37 -1.59 0.10 -16.23
C GLU A 37 -1.79 1.26 -15.25
N CYS A 38 -2.81 1.17 -14.37
CA CYS A 38 -3.03 2.18 -13.33
C CYS A 38 -1.85 2.28 -12.34
N SER A 39 -1.29 1.15 -11.92
CA SER A 39 -0.08 1.11 -11.08
C SER A 39 1.08 1.81 -11.78
N ALA A 40 1.32 1.52 -13.06
CA ALA A 40 2.38 2.17 -13.84
C ALA A 40 2.17 3.69 -13.93
N LEU A 41 0.93 4.14 -14.18
CA LEU A 41 0.58 5.56 -14.21
C LEU A 41 0.81 6.23 -12.83
N ALA A 42 0.33 5.62 -11.76
CA ALA A 42 0.45 6.17 -10.41
C ALA A 42 1.92 6.26 -9.93
N ARG A 43 2.75 5.29 -10.32
CA ARG A 43 4.18 5.25 -10.00
C ARG A 43 5.00 6.29 -10.76
N ASN A 44 4.56 6.66 -11.97
CA ASN A 44 5.20 7.69 -12.78
C ASN A 44 4.76 9.12 -12.42
N GLY A 45 4.07 9.26 -11.29
CA GLY A 45 3.60 10.52 -10.75
C GLY A 45 2.29 10.95 -11.38
N PHE A 46 1.36 11.34 -10.52
CA PHE A 46 0.33 12.29 -10.88
C PHE A 46 1.00 13.57 -11.42
N ARG A 47 1.34 13.61 -12.72
CA ARG A 47 1.26 14.87 -13.47
C ARG A 47 -0.22 15.22 -13.53
N GLN A 48 -0.78 15.62 -12.39
CA GLN A 48 -1.91 16.50 -12.38
C GLN A 48 -1.41 17.74 -13.14
N ALA A 49 -1.70 17.78 -14.45
CA ALA A 49 -2.08 19.04 -15.03
C ALA A 49 -3.20 19.54 -14.12
N ALA A 50 -2.88 20.55 -13.31
CA ALA A 50 -3.88 21.26 -12.56
C ALA A 50 -4.88 21.81 -13.59
N GLU A 51 -6.10 21.29 -13.57
CA GLU A 51 -7.26 22.08 -13.95
C GLU A 51 -7.72 22.87 -12.74
#